data_AF-W7MA81-F1
#
_entry.id   AF-W7MA81-F1
#
_cell.length_a   1.000
_cell.length_b   1.000
_cell.length_c   1.000
_cell.angle_alpha   90.00
_cell.angle_beta   90.00
_cell.angle_gamma   90.00
#
_symmetry.space_group_name_H-M   'P 1'
#
loop_
_entity.id
_entity.type
_entity.pdbx_description
1 polymer ?
#
loop_
_entity_poly.entity_id
_entity_poly.type
_entity_poly.pdbx_seq_one_letter_code
_entity_poly.pdbx_strand_id
1 'polypeptide(L)'
;MSGQNNSSESDPTLDYTLAQDEVMIDAAPSRKKEKRKLKASEMPTLDKLAARCVLATGLTPLTPRLTAQESFCELLRWWKDKIMESAGMQLTDFDVVMKKRANHYDEKIPAEIAFTAQDGSGKPLGYVHFMNKRDGKGGTVTVAVRDVTPLQPSMVVPDEERFKEPQDVRFTHRSELGLGRAVLNFLGAGTNHAVTCRTGGHRYRFNYGKEGQLMAIVAIMDHDTINKFRRSTVPQGSKYVPFQPHPETDSIFSIGPDKEVGRSGRGKYIYRSTVTPREFNIWCECALFLQGIKDDDIVKTELGDLILDPKSRGKLYFKSFLLSDTTRRGYASLSERPLRFGYNILYGTPDEMMKHMSSLEEECRAIMSI
;
A
#
# COMPACT_ATOMS: atom_id res chain seq x y z
N MET A 1 9.73 26.86 56.48
CA MET A 1 9.39 25.42 56.43
C MET A 1 8.97 25.10 55.01
N SER A 2 9.73 24.21 54.39
CA SER A 2 9.75 23.84 52.97
C SER A 2 8.51 23.08 52.51
N GLY A 3 8.05 23.36 51.30
CA GLY A 3 7.02 22.58 50.60
C GLY A 3 7.47 22.24 49.17
N GLN A 4 8.21 21.14 49.04
CA GLN A 4 8.31 20.35 47.82
C GLN A 4 7.68 19.00 48.13
N ASN A 5 6.81 18.49 47.26
CA ASN A 5 6.91 17.11 46.79
C ASN A 5 6.01 16.85 45.57
N ASN A 6 6.69 16.35 44.54
CA ASN A 6 6.17 15.77 43.32
C ASN A 6 5.55 14.39 43.57
N SER A 7 4.56 14.00 42.77
CA SER A 7 4.33 12.61 42.36
C SER A 7 3.66 12.65 40.98
N SER A 8 4.43 12.63 39.89
CA SER A 8 4.87 11.45 39.15
C SER A 8 3.70 10.57 38.67
N GLU A 9 3.12 10.98 37.54
CA GLU A 9 2.32 10.11 36.69
C GLU A 9 3.14 8.89 36.27
N SER A 10 2.58 7.71 36.52
CA SER A 10 3.18 6.43 36.19
C SER A 10 2.87 6.07 34.73
N ASP A 11 3.94 5.83 33.99
CA ASP A 11 3.98 5.27 32.64
C ASP A 11 3.22 3.91 32.61
N PRO A 12 2.27 3.66 31.70
CA PRO A 12 1.62 2.36 31.60
C PRO A 12 2.63 1.39 30.98
N THR A 13 3.25 0.58 31.83
CA THR A 13 4.11 -0.52 31.44
C THR A 13 3.28 -1.49 30.59
N LEU A 14 3.75 -1.74 29.35
CA LEU A 14 3.24 -2.78 28.46
C LEU A 14 3.10 -4.08 29.27
N ASP A 15 1.85 -4.56 29.42
CA ASP A 15 1.55 -5.79 30.13
C ASP A 15 2.22 -6.98 29.41
N TYR A 16 3.31 -7.46 30.01
CA TYR A 16 4.20 -8.48 29.44
C TYR A 16 3.53 -9.85 29.25
N THR A 17 2.30 -10.03 29.75
CA THR A 17 1.56 -11.30 29.67
C THR A 17 0.96 -11.57 28.30
N LEU A 18 0.64 -10.55 27.48
CA LEU A 18 0.16 -10.75 26.10
C LEU A 18 1.28 -11.16 25.11
N ALA A 19 2.54 -11.15 25.54
CA ALA A 19 3.70 -11.47 24.72
C ALA A 19 4.20 -12.93 24.89
N GLN A 20 3.54 -13.75 25.73
CA GLN A 20 4.07 -15.06 26.13
C GLN A 20 3.74 -16.23 25.18
N ASP A 21 2.86 -16.06 24.19
CA ASP A 21 2.51 -17.15 23.25
C ASP A 21 3.21 -17.09 21.88
N GLU A 22 4.14 -16.15 21.67
CA GLU A 22 4.98 -16.12 20.47
C GLU A 22 6.44 -16.49 20.80
N VAL A 23 6.66 -17.76 21.15
CA VAL A 23 8.01 -18.35 21.09
C VAL A 23 8.47 -18.29 19.63
N MET A 24 9.32 -17.30 19.33
CA MET A 24 10.19 -17.31 18.17
C MET A 24 11.15 -18.47 18.37
N ILE A 25 10.85 -19.63 17.76
CA ILE A 25 11.78 -20.74 17.69
C ILE A 25 12.96 -20.26 16.84
N ASP A 26 14.07 -19.94 17.50
CA ASP A 26 15.37 -19.82 16.84
C ASP A 26 15.70 -21.18 16.22
N ALA A 27 15.74 -21.24 14.89
CA ALA A 27 16.36 -22.36 14.21
C ALA A 27 17.85 -22.35 14.56
N ALA A 28 18.26 -23.34 15.38
CA ALA A 28 19.58 -23.87 15.71
C ALA A 28 20.85 -22.99 15.54
N PRO A 29 21.81 -23.04 16.48
CA PRO A 29 23.00 -22.20 16.44
C PRO A 29 24.01 -22.75 15.43
N SER A 30 24.42 -21.95 14.44
CA SER A 30 25.67 -22.26 13.74
C SER A 30 26.33 -21.02 13.16
N ARG A 31 27.37 -20.58 13.88
CA ARG A 31 28.52 -19.75 13.49
C ARG A 31 28.20 -18.37 12.92
N LYS A 32 29.00 -17.38 13.32
CA LYS A 32 29.10 -16.06 12.67
C LYS A 32 29.46 -16.26 11.18
N LYS A 33 28.46 -16.57 10.36
CA LYS A 33 28.49 -16.30 8.93
C LYS A 33 28.01 -14.87 8.80
N GLU A 34 28.82 -14.01 8.18
CA GLU A 34 28.34 -12.72 7.68
C GLU A 34 26.98 -12.97 7.02
N LYS A 35 25.94 -12.27 7.50
CA LYS A 35 24.57 -12.40 6.98
C LYS A 35 24.58 -11.88 5.54
N ARG A 36 24.93 -12.76 4.60
CA ARG A 36 24.86 -12.48 3.16
C ARG A 36 23.41 -12.08 2.86
N LYS A 37 23.23 -10.85 2.36
CA LYS A 37 21.92 -10.40 1.87
C LYS A 37 21.51 -11.36 0.75
N LEU A 38 20.37 -12.03 0.91
CA LEU A 38 19.80 -12.88 -0.14
C LEU A 38 19.31 -11.96 -1.26
N LYS A 39 19.78 -12.21 -2.49
CA LYS A 39 19.30 -11.48 -3.67
C LYS A 39 17.88 -11.92 -4.02
N ALA A 40 17.12 -11.04 -4.68
CA ALA A 40 15.76 -11.37 -5.13
C ALA A 40 15.73 -12.63 -6.02
N SER A 41 16.75 -12.83 -6.86
CA SER A 41 16.93 -14.01 -7.71
C SER A 41 17.27 -15.31 -6.98
N GLU A 42 17.74 -15.24 -5.73
CA GLU A 42 18.09 -16.39 -4.89
C GLU A 42 16.93 -16.79 -3.96
N MET A 43 15.80 -16.05 -3.98
CA MET A 43 14.66 -16.32 -3.10
C MET A 43 13.88 -17.56 -3.55
N PRO A 44 13.55 -18.49 -2.62
CA PRO A 44 12.67 -19.61 -2.93
C PRO A 44 11.27 -19.12 -3.32
N THR A 45 10.64 -19.85 -4.22
CA THR A 45 9.22 -19.70 -4.54
C THR A 45 8.35 -20.23 -3.39
N LEU A 46 7.08 -19.80 -3.33
CA LEU A 46 6.16 -20.18 -2.25
C LEU A 46 6.05 -21.70 -2.03
N ASP A 47 6.00 -22.47 -3.10
CA ASP A 47 5.91 -23.94 -3.09
C ASP A 47 7.13 -24.63 -2.46
N LYS A 48 8.27 -23.94 -2.37
CA LYS A 48 9.52 -24.45 -1.80
C LYS A 48 9.77 -23.98 -0.37
N LEU A 49 8.87 -23.17 0.19
CA LEU A 49 9.00 -22.71 1.56
C LEU A 49 8.64 -23.80 2.56
N ALA A 50 9.35 -23.82 3.68
CA ALA A 50 8.90 -24.55 4.85
C ALA A 50 7.54 -24.00 5.34
N ALA A 51 6.79 -24.82 6.08
CA ALA A 51 5.47 -24.45 6.61
C ALA A 51 5.45 -23.09 7.35
N ARG A 52 6.57 -22.73 7.96
CA ARG A 52 6.84 -21.39 8.45
C ARG A 52 8.30 -21.02 8.18
N CYS A 53 8.54 -19.86 7.60
CA CYS A 53 9.89 -19.33 7.38
C CYS A 53 9.96 -17.84 7.73
N VAL A 54 11.17 -17.38 8.02
CA VAL A 54 11.45 -15.96 8.28
C VAL A 54 12.46 -15.48 7.26
N LEU A 55 12.08 -14.46 6.50
CA LEU A 55 12.87 -13.87 5.43
C LEU A 55 13.39 -12.51 5.88
N ALA A 56 14.71 -12.32 5.85
CA ALA A 56 15.31 -11.00 6.01
C ALA A 56 15.24 -10.26 4.68
N THR A 57 14.58 -9.11 4.64
CA THR A 57 14.41 -8.33 3.40
C THR A 57 15.63 -7.48 3.05
N GLY A 58 16.60 -7.36 3.96
CA GLY A 58 17.74 -6.45 3.83
C GLY A 58 17.40 -4.97 4.02
N LEU A 59 16.11 -4.64 4.20
CA LEU A 59 15.63 -3.29 4.44
C LEU A 59 15.74 -2.89 5.90
N THR A 60 16.08 -1.63 6.14
CA THR A 60 16.24 -1.08 7.50
C THR A 60 15.58 0.30 7.59
N PRO A 61 15.32 0.84 8.79
CA PRO A 61 14.78 2.18 8.97
C PRO A 61 15.64 3.31 8.38
N LEU A 62 16.90 3.03 8.02
CA LEU A 62 17.84 3.92 7.37
C LEU A 62 17.73 3.87 5.83
N THR A 63 17.07 2.85 5.27
CA THR A 63 16.76 2.81 3.84
C THR A 63 15.88 4.03 3.49
N PRO A 64 16.13 4.73 2.37
CA PRO A 64 15.37 5.92 2.00
C PRO A 64 13.86 5.70 2.09
N ARG A 65 13.22 6.50 2.96
CA ARG A 65 11.81 6.37 3.29
C ARG A 65 10.95 7.06 2.25
N LEU A 66 9.90 6.37 1.81
CA LEU A 66 8.78 7.02 1.17
C LEU A 66 7.88 7.57 2.26
N THR A 67 7.10 8.57 1.91
CA THR A 67 5.94 8.98 2.71
C THR A 67 4.90 7.86 2.76
N ALA A 68 3.94 7.99 3.68
CA ALA A 68 2.81 7.06 3.78
C ALA A 68 1.98 7.04 2.48
N GLN A 69 1.78 8.20 1.88
CA GLN A 69 1.05 8.37 0.63
C GLN A 69 1.80 7.73 -0.55
N GLU A 70 3.11 7.96 -0.70
CA GLU A 70 3.93 7.30 -1.73
C GLU A 70 3.93 5.76 -1.53
N SER A 71 3.95 5.29 -0.27
CA SER A 71 3.88 3.85 0.02
C SER A 71 2.54 3.23 -0.36
N PHE A 72 1.44 3.97 -0.16
CA PHE A 72 0.13 3.54 -0.62
C PHE A 72 0.01 3.59 -2.14
N CYS A 73 0.62 4.60 -2.78
CA CYS A 73 0.71 4.69 -4.24
C CYS A 73 1.40 3.45 -4.85
N GLU A 74 2.52 3.00 -4.28
CA GLU A 74 3.19 1.76 -4.73
C GLU A 74 2.29 0.51 -4.58
N LEU A 75 1.54 0.42 -3.49
CA LEU A 75 0.57 -0.67 -3.31
C LEU A 75 -0.57 -0.60 -4.33
N LEU A 76 -1.05 0.60 -4.65
CA LEU A 76 -2.09 0.81 -5.67
C LEU A 76 -1.58 0.54 -7.09
N ARG A 77 -0.33 0.87 -7.40
CA ARG A 77 0.33 0.49 -8.66
C ARG A 77 0.36 -1.01 -8.81
N TRP A 78 0.84 -1.73 -7.80
CA TRP A 78 0.78 -3.20 -7.75
C TRP A 78 -0.65 -3.72 -7.91
N TRP A 79 -1.63 -3.12 -7.22
CA TRP A 79 -3.04 -3.52 -7.27
C TRP A 79 -3.62 -3.37 -8.69
N LYS A 80 -3.44 -2.19 -9.31
CA LYS A 80 -3.89 -1.90 -10.67
C LYS A 80 -3.20 -2.81 -11.69
N ASP A 81 -1.88 -2.93 -11.62
CA ASP A 81 -1.10 -3.76 -12.54
C ASP A 81 -1.53 -5.23 -12.49
N LYS A 82 -1.77 -5.78 -11.29
CA LYS A 82 -2.21 -7.16 -11.12
C LYS A 82 -3.63 -7.41 -11.62
N ILE A 83 -4.53 -6.45 -11.46
CA ILE A 83 -5.89 -6.52 -12.04
C ILE A 83 -5.81 -6.50 -13.56
N MET A 84 -5.03 -5.57 -14.13
CA MET A 84 -4.89 -5.45 -15.58
C MET A 84 -4.26 -6.70 -16.19
N GLU A 85 -3.23 -7.26 -15.54
CA GLU A 85 -2.58 -8.50 -15.96
C GLU A 85 -3.56 -9.69 -15.94
N SER A 86 -4.30 -9.90 -14.85
CA SER A 86 -5.20 -11.05 -14.73
C SER A 86 -6.44 -10.95 -15.60
N ALA A 87 -6.95 -9.74 -15.83
CA ALA A 87 -8.13 -9.49 -16.66
C ALA A 87 -7.80 -9.28 -18.15
N GLY A 88 -6.52 -9.15 -18.52
CA GLY A 88 -6.11 -8.80 -19.88
C GLY A 88 -6.62 -7.42 -20.33
N MET A 89 -6.76 -6.48 -19.38
CA MET A 89 -7.43 -5.19 -19.55
C MET A 89 -6.47 -4.13 -20.09
N GLN A 90 -6.97 -3.24 -20.96
CA GLN A 90 -6.21 -2.06 -21.40
C GLN A 90 -6.26 -0.96 -20.34
N LEU A 91 -5.28 -0.06 -20.37
CA LEU A 91 -5.17 1.03 -19.38
C LEU A 91 -6.41 1.93 -19.33
N THR A 92 -7.04 2.16 -20.48
CA THR A 92 -8.23 2.99 -20.65
C THR A 92 -9.51 2.36 -20.13
N ASP A 93 -9.53 1.03 -19.99
CA ASP A 93 -10.71 0.26 -19.56
C ASP A 93 -10.73 0.08 -18.03
N PHE A 94 -9.67 0.53 -17.34
CA PHE A 94 -9.57 0.43 -15.89
C PHE A 94 -10.48 1.45 -15.21
N ASP A 95 -11.64 0.97 -14.77
CA ASP A 95 -12.63 1.76 -14.05
C ASP A 95 -12.77 1.32 -12.58
N VAL A 96 -13.03 2.29 -11.71
CA VAL A 96 -13.15 2.08 -10.26
C VAL A 96 -14.38 2.80 -9.71
N VAL A 97 -15.30 2.02 -9.17
CA VAL A 97 -16.51 2.55 -8.53
C VAL A 97 -16.28 2.80 -7.05
N MET A 98 -16.55 4.02 -6.59
CA MET A 98 -16.52 4.40 -5.18
C MET A 98 -17.90 4.23 -4.53
N LYS A 99 -17.94 3.59 -3.37
CA LYS A 99 -19.09 3.58 -2.47
C LYS A 99 -18.65 4.01 -1.08
N LYS A 100 -19.44 4.88 -0.43
CA LYS A 100 -19.14 5.42 0.90
C LYS A 100 -20.34 5.25 1.83
N ARG A 101 -20.05 4.93 3.10
CA ARG A 101 -21.00 4.95 4.21
C ARG A 101 -20.57 5.98 5.23
N ALA A 102 -21.46 6.89 5.58
CA ALA A 102 -21.27 7.85 6.67
C ALA A 102 -21.32 7.14 8.04
N ASN A 103 -20.60 7.67 9.03
CA ASN A 103 -20.74 7.24 10.41
C ASN A 103 -22.07 7.75 10.98
N HIS A 104 -22.75 6.89 11.76
CA HIS A 104 -24.04 7.21 12.36
C HIS A 104 -23.96 8.37 13.37
N TYR A 105 -22.81 8.54 14.03
CA TYR A 105 -22.61 9.57 15.05
C TYR A 105 -22.06 10.90 14.49
N ASP A 106 -21.34 10.85 13.36
CA ASP A 106 -20.81 12.03 12.67
C ASP A 106 -20.70 11.75 11.17
N GLU A 107 -21.58 12.36 10.38
CA GLU A 107 -21.63 12.16 8.93
C GLU A 107 -20.33 12.61 8.21
N LYS A 108 -19.54 13.48 8.84
CA LYS A 108 -18.26 13.94 8.29
C LYS A 108 -17.19 12.85 8.36
N ILE A 109 -17.34 11.89 9.28
CA ILE A 109 -16.43 10.76 9.44
C ILE A 109 -16.95 9.57 8.63
N PRO A 110 -16.22 9.05 7.63
CA PRO A 110 -16.62 7.81 6.97
C PRO A 110 -16.61 6.65 7.97
N ALA A 111 -17.69 5.88 8.00
CA ALA A 111 -17.68 4.55 8.59
C ALA A 111 -17.01 3.54 7.64
N GLU A 112 -17.23 3.69 6.34
CA GLU A 112 -16.77 2.76 5.33
C GLU A 112 -16.54 3.48 3.99
N ILE A 113 -15.45 3.16 3.31
CA ILE A 113 -15.18 3.59 1.93
C ILE A 113 -14.67 2.37 1.18
N ALA A 114 -15.32 2.02 0.07
CA ALA A 114 -14.90 0.95 -0.81
C ALA A 114 -14.74 1.47 -2.24
N PHE A 115 -13.59 1.20 -2.83
CA PHE A 115 -13.29 1.41 -4.23
C PHE A 115 -13.20 0.04 -4.88
N THR A 116 -13.99 -0.20 -5.93
CA THR A 116 -14.06 -1.51 -6.59
C THR A 116 -13.68 -1.38 -8.04
N ALA A 117 -12.60 -2.05 -8.45
CA ALA A 117 -12.28 -2.23 -9.86
C ALA A 117 -13.19 -3.30 -10.46
N GLN A 118 -13.71 -3.04 -11.66
CA GLN A 118 -14.66 -3.92 -12.35
C GLN A 118 -14.25 -4.12 -13.81
N ASP A 119 -14.67 -5.23 -14.41
CA ASP A 119 -14.63 -5.37 -15.87
C ASP A 119 -15.84 -4.69 -16.53
N GLY A 120 -15.88 -4.67 -17.87
CA GLY A 120 -17.00 -4.10 -18.64
C GLY A 120 -18.35 -4.77 -18.40
N SER A 121 -18.41 -5.92 -17.70
CA SER A 121 -19.66 -6.57 -17.28
C SER A 121 -20.12 -6.19 -15.87
N GLY A 122 -19.32 -5.39 -15.15
CA GLY A 122 -19.54 -5.04 -13.75
C GLY A 122 -19.06 -6.12 -12.77
N LYS A 123 -18.33 -7.16 -13.23
CA LYS A 123 -17.76 -8.18 -12.35
C LYS A 123 -16.60 -7.55 -11.56
N PRO A 124 -16.58 -7.67 -10.22
CA PRO A 124 -15.50 -7.11 -9.43
C PRO A 124 -14.20 -7.90 -9.62
N LEU A 125 -13.10 -7.19 -9.87
CA LEU A 125 -11.76 -7.74 -10.07
C LEU A 125 -10.86 -7.52 -8.85
N GLY A 126 -11.14 -6.48 -8.06
CA GLY A 126 -10.42 -6.16 -6.85
C GLY A 126 -11.05 -4.98 -6.14
N TYR A 127 -10.63 -4.73 -4.90
CA TYR A 127 -11.11 -3.58 -4.14
C TYR A 127 -10.06 -3.00 -3.20
N VAL A 128 -10.22 -1.72 -2.90
CA VAL A 128 -9.59 -1.02 -1.79
C VAL A 128 -10.69 -0.61 -0.82
N HIS A 129 -10.62 -1.08 0.41
CA HIS A 129 -11.68 -0.92 1.39
C HIS A 129 -11.14 -0.40 2.72
N PHE A 130 -11.57 0.79 3.12
CA PHE A 130 -11.35 1.33 4.44
C PHE A 130 -12.57 1.09 5.31
N MET A 131 -12.36 0.41 6.44
CA MET A 131 -13.39 0.22 7.45
C MET A 131 -12.97 0.90 8.75
N ASN A 132 -13.73 1.90 9.17
CA ASN A 132 -13.49 2.62 10.41
C ASN A 132 -14.04 1.85 11.61
N LYS A 133 -13.40 2.02 12.77
CA LYS A 133 -13.96 1.57 14.04
C LYS A 133 -15.20 2.38 14.40
N ARG A 134 -16.00 1.82 15.31
CA ARG A 134 -17.21 2.47 15.84
C ARG A 134 -16.91 3.81 16.51
N ASP A 135 -15.75 3.97 17.14
CA ASP A 135 -15.32 5.21 17.77
C ASP A 135 -14.89 6.30 16.77
N GLY A 136 -14.81 5.98 15.48
CA GLY A 136 -14.44 6.89 14.41
C GLY A 136 -12.97 7.29 14.35
N LYS A 137 -12.12 6.79 15.28
CA LYS A 137 -10.74 7.28 15.46
C LYS A 137 -9.72 6.59 14.56
N GLY A 138 -10.04 5.43 14.01
CA GLY A 138 -9.16 4.70 13.12
C GLY A 138 -9.73 3.38 12.68
N GLY A 139 -9.16 2.83 11.63
CA GLY A 139 -9.69 1.68 10.93
C GLY A 139 -8.61 0.86 10.24
N THR A 140 -9.06 -0.08 9.43
CA THR A 140 -8.20 -0.97 8.65
C THR A 140 -8.45 -0.73 7.17
N VAL A 141 -7.36 -0.63 6.41
CA VAL A 141 -7.40 -0.60 4.95
C VAL A 141 -7.11 -1.99 4.42
N THR A 142 -8.01 -2.51 3.59
CA THR A 142 -7.86 -3.80 2.91
C THR A 142 -7.72 -3.56 1.42
N VAL A 143 -6.67 -4.09 0.80
CA VAL A 143 -6.47 -4.05 -0.65
C VAL A 143 -6.49 -5.49 -1.16
N ALA A 144 -7.44 -5.82 -2.01
CA ALA A 144 -7.66 -7.18 -2.50
C ALA A 144 -7.65 -7.21 -4.03
N VAL A 145 -6.97 -8.20 -4.61
CA VAL A 145 -7.04 -8.55 -6.03
C VAL A 145 -7.45 -10.00 -6.18
N ARG A 146 -8.38 -10.27 -7.09
CA ARG A 146 -8.97 -11.58 -7.33
C ARG A 146 -8.19 -12.39 -8.37
N ASP A 147 -8.10 -13.70 -8.16
CA ASP A 147 -7.62 -14.69 -9.14
C ASP A 147 -6.28 -14.30 -9.79
N VAL A 148 -5.29 -13.99 -8.94
CA VAL A 148 -3.97 -13.52 -9.38
C VAL A 148 -2.86 -14.46 -8.97
N THR A 149 -1.78 -14.44 -9.77
CA THR A 149 -0.53 -15.09 -9.42
C THR A 149 -0.10 -14.65 -8.01
N PRO A 150 0.17 -15.60 -7.10
CA PRO A 150 0.52 -15.28 -5.74
C PRO A 150 1.75 -14.38 -5.63
N LEU A 151 1.75 -13.49 -4.63
CA LEU A 151 2.91 -12.66 -4.32
C LEU A 151 4.09 -13.55 -3.96
N GLN A 152 5.16 -13.50 -4.75
CA GLN A 152 6.36 -14.29 -4.47
C GLN A 152 7.24 -13.59 -3.43
N PRO A 153 8.02 -14.34 -2.62
CA PRO A 153 8.98 -13.77 -1.67
C PRO A 153 9.94 -12.75 -2.27
N SER A 154 10.37 -12.94 -3.52
CA SER A 154 11.24 -12.00 -4.24
C SER A 154 10.64 -10.60 -4.41
N MET A 155 9.30 -10.46 -4.45
CA MET A 155 8.63 -9.19 -4.71
C MET A 155 8.65 -8.22 -3.52
N VAL A 156 8.96 -8.71 -2.31
CA VAL A 156 9.04 -7.89 -1.08
C VAL A 156 10.48 -7.60 -0.65
N VAL A 157 11.44 -8.04 -1.47
CA VAL A 157 12.88 -7.83 -1.27
C VAL A 157 13.33 -6.86 -2.36
N PRO A 158 14.15 -5.85 -2.03
CA PRO A 158 14.68 -4.95 -3.04
C PRO A 158 15.46 -5.73 -4.08
N ASP A 159 15.24 -5.43 -5.35
CA ASP A 159 16.14 -5.90 -6.40
C ASP A 159 17.41 -5.04 -6.36
N GLU A 160 18.59 -5.66 -6.40
CA GLU A 160 19.87 -4.93 -6.42
C GLU A 160 20.23 -4.47 -7.84
N GLU A 161 19.63 -5.09 -8.86
CA GLU A 161 19.93 -4.79 -10.27
C GLU A 161 18.92 -3.78 -10.84
N ARG A 162 19.45 -2.68 -11.39
CA ARG A 162 18.68 -1.78 -12.26
C ARG A 162 18.26 -2.57 -13.50
N PHE A 163 16.96 -2.61 -13.79
CA PHE A 163 16.49 -3.15 -15.07
C PHE A 163 17.11 -2.32 -16.21
N LYS A 164 17.74 -3.01 -17.16
CA LYS A 164 18.47 -2.38 -18.28
C LYS A 164 17.55 -1.85 -19.38
N GLU A 165 16.28 -2.24 -19.36
CA GLU A 165 15.30 -1.87 -20.37
C GLU A 165 14.05 -1.28 -19.69
N PRO A 166 13.39 -0.29 -20.31
CA PRO A 166 12.09 0.17 -19.84
C PRO A 166 11.13 -1.01 -19.90
N GLN A 167 10.66 -1.45 -18.72
CA GLN A 167 9.60 -2.45 -18.63
C GLN A 167 8.41 -1.99 -19.46
N ASP A 168 7.70 -2.98 -20.00
CA ASP A 168 6.45 -2.83 -20.75
C ASP A 168 5.64 -1.62 -20.23
N VAL A 169 5.53 -0.60 -21.08
CA VAL A 169 4.96 0.71 -20.77
C VAL A 169 3.46 0.62 -20.45
N ARG A 170 2.89 -0.58 -20.35
CA ARG A 170 1.55 -0.80 -19.79
C ARG A 170 1.52 -0.71 -18.26
N PHE A 171 2.55 -1.18 -17.58
CA PHE A 171 2.56 -1.28 -16.12
C PHE A 171 3.14 -0.02 -15.46
N THR A 172 2.76 0.20 -14.21
CA THR A 172 3.11 1.41 -13.43
C THR A 172 4.10 1.15 -12.31
N HIS A 173 4.21 -0.11 -11.87
CA HIS A 173 5.06 -0.52 -10.76
C HIS A 173 6.54 -0.59 -11.17
N ARG A 174 7.43 0.07 -10.41
CA ARG A 174 8.89 -0.10 -10.54
C ARG A 174 9.45 -0.91 -9.37
N SER A 175 10.31 -1.87 -9.68
CA SER A 175 11.04 -2.69 -8.69
C SER A 175 11.88 -1.85 -7.71
N GLU A 176 12.40 -0.71 -8.16
CA GLU A 176 13.31 0.16 -7.40
C GLU A 176 12.63 0.79 -6.17
N LEU A 177 11.34 1.13 -6.26
CA LEU A 177 10.55 1.65 -5.15
C LEU A 177 9.86 0.56 -4.34
N GLY A 178 9.65 -0.62 -4.92
CA GLY A 178 9.46 -1.93 -4.28
C GLY A 178 8.40 -2.03 -3.16
N LEU A 179 7.49 -2.98 -3.30
CA LEU A 179 6.49 -3.32 -2.27
C LEU A 179 7.10 -3.52 -0.86
N GLY A 180 8.32 -4.06 -0.76
CA GLY A 180 9.06 -4.17 0.51
C GLY A 180 9.33 -2.83 1.19
N ARG A 181 9.69 -1.77 0.44
CA ARG A 181 9.93 -0.42 0.99
C ARG A 181 8.61 0.24 1.38
N ALA A 182 7.54 0.03 0.61
CA ALA A 182 6.21 0.49 0.98
C ALA A 182 5.77 -0.12 2.33
N VAL A 183 5.94 -1.42 2.50
CA VAL A 183 5.68 -2.14 3.77
C VAL A 183 6.55 -1.59 4.91
N LEU A 184 7.86 -1.38 4.66
CA LEU A 184 8.78 -0.80 5.64
C LEU A 184 8.28 0.55 6.18
N ASN A 185 7.79 1.41 5.29
CA ASN A 185 7.32 2.75 5.66
C ASN A 185 6.03 2.71 6.45
N PHE A 186 5.08 1.83 6.12
CA PHE A 186 3.88 1.62 6.95
C PHE A 186 4.25 1.17 8.37
N LEU A 187 5.26 0.31 8.52
CA LEU A 187 5.73 -0.14 9.84
C LEU A 187 6.60 0.89 10.57
N GLY A 188 7.12 1.88 9.85
CA GLY A 188 8.09 2.86 10.33
C GLY A 188 7.50 3.84 11.33
N ALA A 189 8.37 4.54 12.07
CA ALA A 189 7.95 5.45 13.15
C ALA A 189 7.06 6.63 12.69
N GLY A 190 6.97 6.91 11.39
CA GLY A 190 6.13 7.99 10.86
C GLY A 190 4.64 7.65 10.74
N THR A 191 4.28 6.37 10.71
CA THR A 191 2.89 5.89 10.54
C THR A 191 2.56 4.78 11.54
N ASN A 192 3.48 3.83 11.72
CA ASN A 192 3.43 2.73 12.69
C ASN A 192 2.23 1.75 12.52
N HIS A 193 1.75 1.59 11.29
CA HIS A 193 0.71 0.63 10.95
C HIS A 193 1.29 -0.78 10.77
N ALA A 194 0.61 -1.78 11.33
CA ALA A 194 0.89 -3.17 10.97
C ALA A 194 0.48 -3.45 9.53
N VAL A 195 1.23 -4.32 8.86
CA VAL A 195 0.89 -4.80 7.51
C VAL A 195 0.92 -6.32 7.49
N THR A 196 -0.13 -6.92 6.93
CA THR A 196 -0.17 -8.35 6.60
C THR A 196 -0.55 -8.52 5.14
N CYS A 197 -0.01 -9.56 4.50
CA CYS A 197 -0.44 -10.00 3.18
C CYS A 197 -0.88 -11.47 3.24
N ARG A 198 -1.92 -11.85 2.50
CA ARG A 198 -2.39 -13.23 2.33
C ARG A 198 -2.54 -13.53 0.86
N THR A 199 -1.93 -14.62 0.41
CA THR A 199 -1.83 -14.94 -1.03
C THR A 199 -1.32 -16.37 -1.22
N GLY A 200 -1.85 -17.10 -2.21
CA GLY A 200 -1.41 -18.46 -2.53
C GLY A 200 -1.47 -19.44 -1.34
N GLY A 201 -2.40 -19.26 -0.41
CA GLY A 201 -2.52 -20.09 0.80
C GLY A 201 -1.49 -19.76 1.88
N HIS A 202 -0.75 -18.67 1.74
CA HIS A 202 0.26 -18.22 2.69
C HIS A 202 -0.12 -16.90 3.34
N ARG A 203 0.34 -16.69 4.57
CA ARG A 203 0.26 -15.42 5.29
C ARG A 203 1.65 -14.85 5.51
N TYR A 204 1.85 -13.65 4.98
CA TYR A 204 2.99 -12.79 5.26
C TYR A 204 2.63 -11.86 6.43
N ARG A 205 3.45 -11.88 7.48
CA ARG A 205 3.45 -10.89 8.55
C ARG A 205 4.78 -10.14 8.53
N PHE A 206 4.72 -8.83 8.41
CA PHE A 206 5.90 -7.99 8.35
C PHE A 206 6.19 -7.36 9.70
N ASN A 207 7.45 -7.41 10.14
CA ASN A 207 7.85 -6.84 11.43
C ASN A 207 9.35 -6.52 11.46
N TYR A 208 9.77 -5.66 12.38
CA TYR A 208 11.19 -5.44 12.62
C TYR A 208 11.79 -6.58 13.47
N GLY A 209 13.00 -7.01 13.13
CA GLY A 209 13.82 -7.89 13.95
C GLY A 209 14.41 -7.18 15.17
N LYS A 210 15.11 -7.94 16.02
CA LYS A 210 15.82 -7.38 17.21
C LYS A 210 16.87 -6.33 16.82
N GLU A 211 17.49 -6.49 15.65
CA GLU A 211 18.50 -5.58 15.08
C GLU A 211 17.88 -4.43 14.27
N GLY A 212 16.55 -4.31 14.20
CA GLY A 212 15.89 -3.24 13.47
C GLY A 212 15.80 -3.45 11.95
N GLN A 213 16.17 -4.61 11.42
CA GLN A 213 15.91 -4.97 10.01
C GLN A 213 14.47 -5.42 9.78
N LEU A 214 13.89 -5.17 8.60
CA LEU A 214 12.56 -5.64 8.25
C LEU A 214 12.61 -7.13 7.89
N MET A 215 11.74 -7.88 8.56
CA MET A 215 11.55 -9.31 8.37
C MET A 215 10.14 -9.58 7.82
N ALA A 216 10.03 -10.54 6.91
CA ALA A 216 8.77 -11.13 6.49
C ALA A 216 8.67 -12.55 7.08
N ILE A 217 7.70 -12.77 7.96
CA ILE A 217 7.35 -14.09 8.47
C ILE A 217 6.29 -14.66 7.56
N VAL A 218 6.62 -15.72 6.83
CA VAL A 218 5.70 -16.39 5.91
C VAL A 218 5.28 -17.71 6.54
N ALA A 219 3.98 -17.99 6.57
CA ALA A 219 3.45 -19.24 7.08
C ALA A 219 2.33 -19.75 6.17
N ILE A 220 2.29 -21.07 5.96
CA ILE A 220 1.17 -21.75 5.32
C ILE A 220 -0.08 -21.54 6.18
N MET A 221 -1.21 -21.28 5.54
CA MET A 221 -2.51 -21.20 6.19
C MET A 221 -3.20 -22.55 6.03
N ASP A 222 -3.57 -23.17 7.15
CA ASP A 222 -4.47 -24.32 7.12
C ASP A 222 -5.92 -23.88 6.78
N HIS A 223 -6.76 -24.87 6.47
CA HIS A 223 -8.14 -24.64 6.06
C HIS A 223 -8.96 -23.88 7.12
N ASP A 224 -8.71 -24.15 8.40
CA ASP A 224 -9.39 -23.48 9.51
C ASP A 224 -9.00 -22.01 9.61
N THR A 225 -7.72 -21.69 9.42
CA THR A 225 -7.19 -20.33 9.40
C THR A 225 -7.72 -19.55 8.20
N ILE A 226 -7.82 -20.20 7.03
CA ILE A 226 -8.45 -19.63 5.83
C ILE A 226 -9.92 -19.31 6.10
N ASN A 227 -10.68 -20.27 6.63
CA ASN A 227 -12.10 -20.10 6.92
C ASN A 227 -12.35 -19.04 7.99
N LYS A 228 -11.53 -19.00 9.04
CA LYS A 228 -11.59 -17.98 10.09
C LYS A 228 -11.34 -16.59 9.50
N PHE A 229 -10.32 -16.46 8.64
CA PHE A 229 -10.05 -15.21 7.93
C PHE A 229 -11.28 -14.80 7.11
N ARG A 230 -11.78 -15.67 6.22
CA ARG A 230 -12.93 -15.39 5.35
C ARG A 230 -14.14 -14.86 6.14
N ARG A 231 -14.47 -15.51 7.26
CA ARG A 231 -15.58 -15.10 8.15
C ARG A 231 -15.35 -13.73 8.81
N SER A 232 -14.10 -13.32 9.01
CA SER A 232 -13.74 -12.06 9.68
C SER A 232 -13.52 -10.87 8.73
N THR A 233 -13.08 -11.11 7.49
CA THR A 233 -12.64 -10.06 6.55
C THR A 233 -13.79 -9.24 5.99
N VAL A 234 -14.97 -9.86 5.83
CA VAL A 234 -16.19 -9.14 5.48
C VAL A 234 -17.04 -9.05 6.74
N PRO A 235 -17.21 -7.86 7.33
CA PRO A 235 -18.11 -7.67 8.46
C PRO A 235 -19.49 -8.18 8.08
N GLN A 236 -20.16 -8.92 8.98
CA GLN A 236 -21.54 -9.33 8.76
C GLN A 236 -22.39 -8.10 8.41
N GLY A 237 -22.94 -8.07 7.19
CA GLY A 237 -23.80 -7.00 6.69
C GLY A 237 -23.12 -5.86 5.92
N SER A 238 -21.80 -5.88 5.67
CA SER A 238 -21.21 -4.92 4.71
C SER A 238 -21.72 -5.23 3.29
N LYS A 239 -22.41 -4.27 2.68
CA LYS A 239 -22.80 -4.28 1.26
C LYS A 239 -21.77 -3.59 0.36
N TYR A 240 -20.67 -3.10 0.94
CA TYR A 240 -19.68 -2.26 0.27
C TYR A 240 -18.49 -3.06 -0.21
N VAL A 241 -18.19 -4.18 0.46
CA VAL A 241 -17.20 -5.14 -0.03
C VAL A 241 -17.84 -5.97 -1.15
N PRO A 242 -17.31 -5.93 -2.39
CA PRO A 242 -17.95 -6.55 -3.54
C PRO A 242 -17.84 -8.09 -3.53
N PHE A 243 -16.92 -8.66 -2.74
CA PHE A 243 -16.77 -10.09 -2.57
C PHE A 243 -15.99 -10.46 -1.32
N GLN A 244 -16.20 -11.69 -0.82
CA GLN A 244 -15.36 -12.26 0.23
C GLN A 244 -14.06 -12.81 -0.40
N PRO A 245 -12.87 -12.27 -0.07
CA PRO A 245 -11.64 -12.71 -0.69
C PRO A 245 -11.19 -14.09 -0.19
N HIS A 246 -10.54 -14.85 -1.06
CA HIS A 246 -10.03 -16.20 -0.80
C HIS A 246 -8.50 -16.24 -0.80
N PRO A 247 -7.83 -16.44 0.36
CA PRO A 247 -6.36 -16.41 0.45
C PRO A 247 -5.57 -17.35 -0.47
N GLU A 248 -6.20 -18.39 -1.02
CA GLU A 248 -5.55 -19.33 -1.96
C GLU A 248 -5.47 -18.79 -3.38
N THR A 249 -6.48 -18.05 -3.83
CA THR A 249 -6.60 -17.57 -5.23
C THR A 249 -6.40 -16.07 -5.34
N ASP A 250 -6.66 -15.33 -4.26
CA ASP A 250 -6.61 -13.88 -4.19
C ASP A 250 -5.36 -13.41 -3.45
N SER A 251 -4.97 -12.16 -3.70
CA SER A 251 -3.93 -11.48 -2.93
C SER A 251 -4.53 -10.34 -2.12
N ILE A 252 -4.36 -10.37 -0.79
CA ILE A 252 -5.00 -9.45 0.15
C ILE A 252 -3.97 -8.81 1.07
N PHE A 253 -3.85 -7.49 1.01
CA PHE A 253 -3.14 -6.69 2.01
C PHE A 253 -4.11 -6.14 3.05
N SER A 254 -3.69 -6.12 4.32
CA SER A 254 -4.39 -5.44 5.41
C SER A 254 -3.42 -4.52 6.13
N ILE A 255 -3.77 -3.23 6.22
CA ILE A 255 -2.96 -2.16 6.80
C ILE A 255 -3.70 -1.54 7.99
N GLY A 256 -2.99 -1.40 9.11
CA GLY A 256 -3.56 -0.94 10.38
C GLY A 256 -4.65 -1.84 10.97
N PRO A 257 -4.50 -3.19 11.00
CA PRO A 257 -5.34 -4.02 11.83
C PRO A 257 -5.27 -3.61 13.31
N ASP A 258 -6.38 -3.76 14.02
CA ASP A 258 -6.49 -3.37 15.42
C ASP A 258 -5.70 -4.30 16.36
N LYS A 259 -5.25 -3.77 17.49
CA LYS A 259 -4.57 -4.49 18.59
C LYS A 259 -3.32 -5.28 18.16
N GLU A 260 -2.65 -4.88 17.09
CA GLU A 260 -1.39 -5.48 16.68
C GLU A 260 -0.21 -4.98 17.53
N VAL A 261 0.69 -5.90 17.85
CA VAL A 261 1.96 -5.62 18.55
C VAL A 261 3.10 -6.02 17.63
N GLY A 262 4.18 -5.24 17.64
CA GLY A 262 5.38 -5.57 16.90
C GLY A 262 6.62 -4.94 17.51
N ARG A 263 7.71 -4.90 16.73
CA ARG A 263 8.94 -4.20 17.10
C ARG A 263 9.09 -2.95 16.26
N SER A 264 9.68 -1.91 16.85
CA SER A 264 10.11 -0.69 16.17
C SER A 264 11.38 -0.93 15.36
N GLY A 265 11.75 0.06 14.54
CA GLY A 265 13.05 0.09 13.86
C GLY A 265 14.27 0.09 14.79
N ARG A 266 14.09 0.28 16.10
CA ARG A 266 15.15 0.12 17.12
C ARG A 266 15.11 -1.25 17.81
N GLY A 267 14.30 -2.18 17.30
CA GLY A 267 14.09 -3.51 17.88
C GLY A 267 13.23 -3.55 19.14
N LYS A 268 12.75 -2.42 19.68
CA LYS A 268 11.89 -2.38 20.90
C LYS A 268 10.44 -2.71 20.60
N TYR A 269 9.73 -3.39 21.50
CA TYR A 269 8.29 -3.65 21.37
C TYR A 269 7.47 -2.37 21.37
N ILE A 270 6.44 -2.33 20.52
CA ILE A 270 5.51 -1.21 20.37
C ILE A 270 4.11 -1.72 19.97
N TYR A 271 3.08 -0.97 20.37
CA TYR A 271 1.74 -1.10 19.79
C TYR A 271 1.70 -0.51 18.39
N ARG A 272 0.94 -1.14 17.50
CA ARG A 272 0.72 -0.67 16.14
C ARG A 272 -0.53 0.21 16.09
N SER A 273 -0.48 1.24 15.25
CA SER A 273 -1.59 2.17 15.04
C SER A 273 -2.53 1.66 13.95
N THR A 274 -3.82 1.98 14.10
CA THR A 274 -4.80 1.86 13.01
C THR A 274 -4.72 3.06 12.08
N VAL A 275 -5.23 2.93 10.86
CA VAL A 275 -5.24 4.03 9.88
C VAL A 275 -6.36 4.99 10.22
N THR A 276 -6.06 6.27 10.42
CA THR A 276 -7.10 7.29 10.66
C THR A 276 -7.85 7.62 9.37
N PRO A 277 -9.11 8.10 9.45
CA PRO A 277 -9.85 8.56 8.26
C PRO A 277 -9.12 9.66 7.49
N ARG A 278 -8.41 10.54 8.22
CA ARG A 278 -7.62 11.62 7.62
C ARG A 278 -6.43 11.07 6.83
N GLU A 279 -5.67 10.14 7.40
CA GLU A 279 -4.56 9.48 6.70
C GLU A 279 -5.06 8.79 5.43
N PHE A 280 -6.13 8.00 5.54
CA PHE A 280 -6.68 7.29 4.39
C PHE A 280 -7.14 8.24 3.27
N ASN A 281 -7.80 9.35 3.60
CA ASN A 281 -8.19 10.35 2.60
C ASN A 281 -6.97 10.97 1.90
N ILE A 282 -5.91 11.33 2.65
CA ILE A 282 -4.65 11.83 2.06
C ILE A 282 -4.02 10.77 1.15
N TRP A 283 -4.03 9.50 1.57
CA TRP A 283 -3.50 8.42 0.75
C TRP A 283 -4.25 8.29 -0.58
N CYS A 284 -5.57 8.47 -0.59
CA CYS A 284 -6.38 8.39 -1.82
C CYS A 284 -6.06 9.50 -2.84
N GLU A 285 -5.49 10.63 -2.42
CA GLU A 285 -5.14 11.73 -3.34
C GLU A 285 -4.06 11.33 -4.36
N CYS A 286 -3.29 10.26 -4.11
CA CYS A 286 -2.24 9.82 -5.03
C CYS A 286 -2.74 9.14 -6.31
N ALA A 287 -4.04 8.83 -6.42
CA ALA A 287 -4.60 8.13 -7.57
C ALA A 287 -5.91 8.77 -8.02
N LEU A 288 -5.99 9.15 -9.29
CA LEU A 288 -7.13 9.84 -9.91
C LEU A 288 -8.43 9.04 -9.77
N PHE A 289 -8.37 7.72 -10.01
CA PHE A 289 -9.51 6.80 -9.93
C PHE A 289 -10.05 6.59 -8.49
N LEU A 290 -9.41 7.17 -7.47
CA LEU A 290 -9.90 7.19 -6.08
C LEU A 290 -10.51 8.54 -5.67
N GLN A 291 -10.46 9.55 -6.53
CA GLN A 291 -10.89 10.91 -6.18
C GLN A 291 -12.39 11.17 -6.39
N GLY A 292 -13.11 10.26 -7.05
CA GLY A 292 -14.55 10.40 -7.30
C GLY A 292 -14.90 11.62 -8.17
N ILE A 293 -14.04 11.91 -9.15
CA ILE A 293 -14.27 12.96 -10.14
C ILE A 293 -15.42 12.50 -11.05
N LYS A 294 -16.32 13.41 -11.40
CA LYS A 294 -17.43 13.11 -12.30
C LYS A 294 -16.91 12.91 -13.71
N ASP A 295 -17.49 11.98 -14.45
CA ASP A 295 -17.10 11.73 -15.84
C ASP A 295 -17.23 12.97 -16.72
N ASP A 296 -18.24 13.82 -16.49
CA ASP A 296 -18.43 15.09 -17.21
C ASP A 296 -17.29 16.11 -16.99
N ASP A 297 -16.50 15.95 -15.92
CA ASP A 297 -15.34 16.79 -15.60
C ASP A 297 -14.04 16.21 -16.18
N ILE A 298 -14.10 15.15 -17.01
CA ILE A 298 -12.95 14.51 -17.65
C ILE A 298 -13.14 14.47 -19.16
N VAL A 299 -12.30 15.20 -19.89
CA VAL A 299 -12.22 15.08 -21.35
C VAL A 299 -11.19 14.01 -21.67
N LYS A 300 -11.67 12.82 -22.02
CA LYS A 300 -10.83 11.66 -22.39
C LYS A 300 -10.34 11.79 -23.83
N THR A 301 -9.05 11.56 -24.05
CA THR A 301 -8.43 11.49 -25.39
C THR A 301 -7.62 10.21 -25.52
N GLU A 302 -7.16 9.89 -26.73
CA GLU A 302 -6.31 8.72 -26.94
C GLU A 302 -4.96 8.81 -26.22
N LEU A 303 -4.45 10.04 -25.97
CA LEU A 303 -3.11 10.29 -25.44
C LEU A 303 -3.11 10.63 -23.94
N GLY A 304 -4.28 10.94 -23.38
CA GLY A 304 -4.44 11.34 -22.00
C GLY A 304 -5.80 11.98 -21.71
N ASP A 305 -5.98 12.42 -20.48
CA ASP A 305 -7.22 13.06 -20.04
C ASP A 305 -6.96 14.48 -19.56
N LEU A 306 -7.82 15.40 -19.97
CA LEU A 306 -7.90 16.74 -19.39
C LEU A 306 -8.95 16.74 -18.27
N ILE A 307 -8.53 17.11 -17.07
CA ILE A 307 -9.36 17.06 -15.86
C ILE A 307 -9.80 18.49 -15.51
N LEU A 308 -11.09 18.75 -15.68
CA LEU A 308 -11.71 20.06 -15.47
C LEU A 308 -12.12 20.29 -14.00
N ASP A 309 -12.15 19.25 -13.17
CA ASP A 309 -12.47 19.37 -11.75
C ASP A 309 -11.53 20.40 -11.06
N PRO A 310 -12.09 21.41 -10.36
CA PRO A 310 -11.28 22.46 -9.73
C PRO A 310 -10.24 21.97 -8.72
N LYS A 311 -10.44 20.81 -8.06
CA LYS A 311 -9.48 20.22 -7.11
C LYS A 311 -8.30 19.55 -7.81
N SER A 312 -8.42 19.29 -9.11
CA SER A 312 -7.37 18.72 -9.94
C SER A 312 -6.51 19.78 -10.64
N ARG A 313 -6.91 21.05 -10.58
CA ARG A 313 -6.11 22.15 -11.12
C ARG A 313 -4.71 22.16 -10.52
N GLY A 314 -3.69 22.26 -11.36
CA GLY A 314 -2.31 22.32 -10.90
C GLY A 314 -1.66 20.96 -10.70
N LYS A 315 -2.36 19.85 -11.01
CA LYS A 315 -1.87 18.49 -10.82
C LYS A 315 -1.52 17.82 -12.15
N LEU A 316 -0.44 17.06 -12.12
CA LEU A 316 0.00 16.21 -13.21
C LEU A 316 -0.08 14.75 -12.76
N TYR A 317 -0.82 13.95 -13.51
CA TYR A 317 -0.95 12.51 -13.31
C TYR A 317 -0.30 11.77 -14.47
N PHE A 318 0.22 10.59 -14.19
CA PHE A 318 0.70 9.65 -15.18
C PHE A 318 0.03 8.30 -14.95
N LYS A 319 -0.68 7.79 -15.95
CA LYS A 319 -1.45 6.55 -15.90
C LYS A 319 -2.39 6.49 -14.68
N SER A 320 -3.02 7.63 -14.40
CA SER A 320 -3.94 7.88 -13.28
C SER A 320 -3.28 7.96 -11.89
N PHE A 321 -1.95 7.99 -11.78
CA PHE A 321 -1.22 8.22 -10.52
C PHE A 321 -0.63 9.62 -10.49
N LEU A 322 -0.71 10.30 -9.34
CA LEU A 322 -0.16 11.65 -9.18
C LEU A 322 1.37 11.60 -9.33
N LEU A 323 1.91 12.36 -10.29
CA LEU A 323 3.34 12.63 -10.40
C LEU A 323 3.70 13.84 -9.55
N SER A 324 3.06 14.97 -9.81
CA SER A 324 3.34 16.24 -9.14
C SER A 324 2.08 17.07 -8.92
N ASP A 325 2.13 17.89 -7.87
CA ASP A 325 1.10 18.87 -7.54
C ASP A 325 1.76 20.24 -7.33
N THR A 326 1.03 21.29 -7.69
CA THR A 326 1.40 22.67 -7.44
C THR A 326 1.21 22.95 -5.96
N THR A 327 2.30 23.27 -5.27
CA THR A 327 2.30 23.59 -3.85
C THR A 327 2.83 25.01 -3.61
N ARG A 328 2.83 25.45 -2.35
CA ARG A 328 3.48 26.72 -1.97
C ARG A 328 4.98 26.75 -2.27
N ARG A 329 5.61 25.60 -2.52
CA ARG A 329 7.05 25.47 -2.75
C ARG A 329 7.45 25.39 -4.22
N GLY A 330 6.48 25.27 -5.13
CA GLY A 330 6.76 25.13 -6.56
C GLY A 330 5.55 24.61 -7.35
N TYR A 331 5.66 24.68 -8.67
CA TYR A 331 4.64 24.20 -9.59
C TYR A 331 4.85 22.73 -9.93
N ALA A 332 3.77 22.05 -10.32
CA ALA A 332 3.81 20.66 -10.78
C ALA A 332 4.62 20.49 -12.08
N SER A 333 4.47 21.45 -13.00
CA SER A 333 5.10 21.44 -14.31
C SER A 333 6.58 21.78 -14.23
N LEU A 334 7.39 21.06 -15.02
CA LEU A 334 8.82 21.37 -15.21
C LEU A 334 9.06 22.76 -15.81
N SER A 335 8.05 23.37 -16.43
CA SER A 335 8.15 24.73 -16.98
C SER A 335 8.07 25.81 -15.89
N GLU A 336 7.87 25.44 -14.62
CA GLU A 336 7.63 26.33 -13.49
C GLU A 336 6.45 27.28 -13.70
N ARG A 337 5.47 26.87 -14.52
CA ARG A 337 4.24 27.63 -14.75
C ARG A 337 3.04 26.91 -14.15
N PRO A 338 2.02 27.66 -13.71
CA PRO A 338 0.79 27.06 -13.21
C PRO A 338 0.06 26.32 -14.33
N LEU A 339 -0.24 25.05 -14.08
CA LEU A 339 -1.13 24.27 -14.93
C LEU A 339 -2.57 24.79 -14.75
N ARG A 340 -3.26 25.03 -15.87
CA ARG A 340 -4.63 25.58 -15.86
C ARG A 340 -5.65 24.56 -15.35
N PHE A 341 -5.44 23.30 -15.69
CA PHE A 341 -6.29 22.16 -15.38
C PHE A 341 -5.47 21.06 -14.70
N GLY A 342 -6.10 19.92 -14.43
CA GLY A 342 -5.37 18.68 -14.18
C GLY A 342 -5.11 17.95 -15.51
N TYR A 343 -4.00 17.22 -15.60
CA TYR A 343 -3.63 16.49 -16.80
C TYR A 343 -3.26 15.06 -16.43
N ASN A 344 -3.87 14.06 -17.06
CA ASN A 344 -3.48 12.66 -16.93
C ASN A 344 -2.80 12.18 -18.21
N ILE A 345 -1.49 11.98 -18.16
CA ILE A 345 -0.68 11.52 -19.28
C ILE A 345 -0.70 9.97 -19.30
N LEU A 346 -1.01 9.36 -20.43
CA LEU A 346 -1.00 7.89 -20.55
C LEU A 346 0.34 7.33 -21.06
N TYR A 347 1.07 8.13 -21.85
CA TYR A 347 2.30 7.72 -22.52
C TYR A 347 3.47 8.66 -22.23
N GLY A 348 4.66 8.08 -22.12
CA GLY A 348 5.90 8.80 -21.87
C GLY A 348 6.72 8.17 -20.76
N THR A 349 7.83 8.82 -20.43
CA THR A 349 8.81 8.34 -19.47
C THR A 349 8.84 9.30 -18.27
N PRO A 350 8.41 8.88 -17.08
CA PRO A 350 8.63 9.64 -15.86
C PRO A 350 10.09 9.54 -15.40
N ASP A 351 10.54 10.52 -14.61
CA ASP A 351 11.87 10.52 -13.99
C ASP A 351 12.08 9.34 -13.02
N GLU A 352 13.32 9.10 -12.55
CA GLU A 352 13.64 7.99 -11.63
C GLU A 352 12.80 8.02 -10.33
N MET A 353 12.34 9.21 -9.91
CA MET A 353 11.59 9.38 -8.67
C MET A 353 10.06 9.28 -8.83
N MET A 354 9.54 9.17 -10.06
CA MET A 354 8.10 9.23 -10.35
C MET A 354 7.45 10.52 -9.84
N LYS A 355 8.17 11.64 -9.96
CA LYS A 355 7.72 12.96 -9.52
C LYS A 355 7.49 13.91 -10.69
N HIS A 356 8.17 13.69 -11.81
CA HIS A 356 8.04 14.51 -13.00
C HIS A 356 8.14 13.63 -14.25
N MET A 357 7.80 14.20 -15.41
CA MET A 357 8.21 13.62 -16.69
C MET A 357 9.74 13.70 -16.83
N SER A 358 10.33 12.90 -17.72
CA SER A 358 11.79 12.84 -17.87
C SER A 358 12.40 14.14 -18.38
N SER A 359 11.63 14.95 -19.11
CA SER A 359 12.05 16.23 -19.65
C SER A 359 10.87 17.19 -19.84
N LEU A 360 11.18 18.49 -19.88
CA LEU A 360 10.20 19.54 -20.18
C LEU A 360 9.58 19.37 -21.57
N GLU A 361 10.38 18.95 -22.55
CA GLU A 361 9.89 18.75 -23.91
C GLU A 361 8.84 17.63 -23.97
N GLU A 362 9.09 16.51 -23.28
CA GLU A 362 8.14 15.40 -23.21
C GLU A 362 6.86 15.78 -22.47
N GLU A 363 6.98 16.51 -21.35
CA GLU A 363 5.81 17.03 -20.61
C GLU A 363 4.96 17.95 -21.48
N CYS A 364 5.58 18.94 -22.13
CA CYS A 364 4.88 19.87 -23.01
C CYS A 364 4.21 19.15 -24.18
N ARG A 365 4.90 18.20 -24.81
CA ARG A 365 4.35 17.43 -25.93
C ARG A 365 3.14 16.61 -25.50
N ALA A 366 3.24 15.93 -24.35
CA ALA A 366 2.13 15.16 -23.80
C ALA A 366 0.93 16.05 -23.47
N ILE A 367 1.14 17.19 -22.78
CA ILE A 367 0.07 18.13 -22.43
C ILE A 367 -0.59 18.76 -23.66
N MET A 368 0.18 19.14 -24.69
CA MET A 368 -0.39 19.72 -25.93
C MET A 368 -1.14 18.70 -26.80
N SER A 369 -0.89 17.41 -26.58
CA SER A 369 -1.51 16.32 -27.33
C SER A 369 -2.83 15.84 -26.75
N ILE A 370 -3.13 16.27 -25.51
CA ILE A 370 -4.44 16.16 -24.84
C ILE A 370 -5.26 17.39 -25.22
#